data_AF-K1WWU2-F1
#
_entry.id   AF-K1WWU2-F1
#
_cell.length_a   1.000
_cell.length_b   1.000
_cell.length_c   1.000
_cell.angle_alpha   90.00
_cell.angle_beta   90.00
_cell.angle_gamma   90.00
#
_symmetry.space_group_name_H-M   'P 1'
#
loop_
_entity.id
_entity.type
_entity.pdbx_description
1 polymer ?
#
loop_
_entity_poly.entity_id
_entity_poly.type
_entity_poly.pdbx_seq_one_letter_code
_entity_poly.pdbx_strand_id
1 'polypeptide(L)'
;MFEHVGWKNYRTFMKVVDRCLKEKGVFLLQTIGVNISRFTCDPWIHRYIFPNGMLPSIDQIARAAEGLFVIEDIHNLGMHYEKTLLSWNKRFQKAWSRLAERYDQRFKRMWEYYLLSSAGAFRARHIQVWQIVMTRTGEVQPLCRVV
;
A
#
# COMPACT_ATOMS: atom_id res chain seq x y z
N MET A 1 0.13 -0.41 -5.97
CA MET A 1 0.58 -1.35 -7.04
C MET A 1 1.05 -2.66 -6.45
N PHE A 2 1.96 -2.63 -5.48
CA PHE A 2 2.53 -3.81 -4.85
C PHE A 2 1.49 -4.64 -4.07
N GLU A 3 0.45 -3.96 -3.57
CA GLU A 3 -0.75 -4.56 -2.97
C GLU A 3 -1.54 -5.47 -3.93
N HIS A 4 -1.27 -5.43 -5.23
CA HIS A 4 -1.94 -6.26 -6.24
C HIS A 4 -1.00 -7.32 -6.84
N VAL A 5 0.24 -7.42 -6.36
CA VAL A 5 1.23 -8.39 -6.86
C VAL A 5 0.95 -9.79 -6.31
N GLY A 6 0.51 -9.88 -5.05
CA GLY A 6 0.27 -11.15 -4.36
C GLY A 6 1.55 -11.81 -3.83
N TRP A 7 1.44 -12.52 -2.72
CA TRP A 7 2.59 -12.90 -1.87
C TRP A 7 3.54 -13.87 -2.58
N LYS A 8 3.00 -14.70 -3.49
CA LYS A 8 3.78 -15.64 -4.31
C LYS A 8 4.73 -14.92 -5.28
N ASN A 9 4.48 -13.65 -5.58
CA ASN A 9 5.16 -12.93 -6.65
C ASN A 9 6.06 -11.79 -6.14
N TYR A 10 6.16 -11.55 -4.83
CA TYR A 10 6.96 -10.45 -4.28
C TYR A 10 8.44 -10.54 -4.67
N ARG A 11 9.04 -11.72 -4.64
CA ARG A 11 10.43 -11.90 -5.11
C ARG A 11 10.57 -11.62 -6.60
N THR A 12 9.62 -12.09 -7.41
CA THR A 12 9.60 -11.82 -8.86
C THR A 12 9.50 -10.32 -9.13
N PHE A 13 8.65 -9.61 -8.38
CA PHE A 13 8.55 -8.17 -8.45
C PHE A 13 9.89 -7.49 -8.17
N MET A 14 10.58 -7.84 -7.08
CA MET A 14 11.89 -7.26 -6.74
C MET A 14 12.94 -7.54 -7.82
N LYS A 15 12.95 -8.74 -8.42
CA LYS A 15 13.84 -9.07 -9.55
C LYS A 15 13.56 -8.20 -10.79
N VAL A 16 12.29 -7.87 -11.06
CA VAL A 16 11.93 -6.98 -12.17
C VAL A 16 12.39 -5.55 -11.88
N VAL A 17 12.19 -5.06 -10.65
CA VAL A 17 12.69 -3.74 -10.24
C VAL A 17 14.21 -3.69 -10.40
N ASP A 18 14.93 -4.71 -9.92
CA ASP A 18 16.39 -4.78 -10.03
C ASP A 18 16.84 -4.71 -11.49
N ARG A 19 16.24 -5.51 -12.38
CA ARG A 19 16.54 -5.49 -13.82
C ARG A 19 16.29 -4.12 -14.46
N CYS A 20 15.28 -3.38 -14.00
CA CYS A 20 14.89 -2.08 -14.56
C CYS A 20 15.66 -0.90 -13.95
N LEU A 21 16.31 -1.07 -12.81
CA LEU A 21 17.04 -0.01 -12.13
C LEU A 21 18.37 0.26 -12.84
N LYS A 22 18.71 1.53 -13.03
CA LYS A 22 20.04 1.91 -13.55
C LYS A 22 21.12 1.62 -12.51
N GLU A 23 22.37 1.54 -12.94
CA GLU A 23 23.52 1.59 -12.03
C GLU A 23 23.42 2.83 -11.13
N LYS A 24 23.74 2.70 -9.83
CA LYS A 24 23.57 3.76 -8.81
C LYS A 24 22.14 4.28 -8.65
N GLY A 25 21.14 3.53 -9.15
CA GLY A 25 19.74 3.90 -9.04
C GLY A 25 19.19 3.69 -7.64
N VAL A 26 18.16 4.46 -7.30
CA VAL A 26 17.42 4.37 -6.03
C VAL A 26 15.98 3.96 -6.32
N PHE A 27 15.47 2.98 -5.58
CA PHE A 27 14.10 2.52 -5.65
C PHE A 27 13.32 2.98 -4.41
N LEU A 28 12.18 3.64 -4.62
CA LEU A 28 11.22 3.94 -3.55
C LEU A 28 9.95 3.10 -3.75
N LEU A 29 9.69 2.19 -2.82
CA LEU A 29 8.46 1.43 -2.75
C LEU A 29 7.46 2.10 -1.80
N GLN A 30 6.36 2.61 -2.33
CA GLN A 30 5.21 3.01 -1.52
C GLN A 30 4.11 1.95 -1.57
N THR A 31 3.72 1.41 -0.41
CA THR A 31 2.69 0.36 -0.31
C THR A 31 1.93 0.43 1.00
N ILE A 32 0.63 0.10 0.97
CA ILE A 32 -0.13 -0.28 2.16
C ILE A 32 0.43 -1.62 2.67
N GLY A 33 0.40 -1.85 3.98
CA GLY A 33 0.86 -3.10 4.58
C GLY A 33 0.16 -3.46 5.89
N VAL A 34 0.46 -4.65 6.39
CA VAL A 34 -0.07 -5.23 7.64
C VAL A 34 1.07 -5.53 8.61
N ASN A 35 0.78 -5.45 9.91
CA ASN A 35 1.81 -5.63 10.94
C ASN A 35 2.29 -7.10 11.08
N ILE A 36 1.49 -8.07 10.61
CA ILE A 36 1.77 -9.50 10.69
C ILE A 36 1.57 -10.10 9.30
N SER A 37 2.52 -10.93 8.86
CA SER A 37 2.46 -11.62 7.57
C SER A 37 1.14 -12.37 7.41
N ARG A 38 0.43 -12.07 6.33
CA ARG A 38 -0.80 -12.76 5.92
C ARG A 38 -0.67 -13.21 4.47
N PHE A 39 -1.48 -14.20 4.10
CA PHE A 39 -1.52 -14.79 2.76
C PHE A 39 -2.90 -14.68 2.12
N THR A 40 -3.83 -14.01 2.81
CA THR A 40 -5.22 -13.81 2.43
C THR A 40 -5.62 -12.34 2.62
N CYS A 41 -6.62 -11.91 1.86
CA CYS A 41 -7.22 -10.60 1.98
C CYS A 41 -8.42 -10.63 2.93
N ASP A 42 -8.83 -9.45 3.43
CA ASP A 42 -10.13 -9.32 4.06
C ASP A 42 -11.24 -9.78 3.08
N PRO A 43 -12.14 -10.71 3.48
CA PRO A 43 -13.13 -11.28 2.56
C PRO A 43 -14.08 -10.25 1.94
N TRP A 44 -14.44 -9.19 2.69
CA TRP A 44 -15.33 -8.16 2.20
C TRP A 44 -14.62 -7.27 1.17
N ILE A 45 -13.40 -6.80 1.49
CA ILE A 45 -12.57 -6.02 0.57
C ILE A 45 -12.29 -6.81 -0.72
N HIS A 46 -11.94 -8.09 -0.60
CA HIS A 46 -11.72 -8.96 -1.75
C HIS A 46 -12.94 -9.07 -2.66
N ARG A 47 -14.13 -9.25 -2.06
CA ARG A 47 -15.37 -9.45 -2.81
C ARG A 47 -15.89 -8.18 -3.49
N TYR A 48 -15.75 -7.02 -2.83
CA TYR A 48 -16.46 -5.81 -3.25
C TYR A 48 -15.57 -4.71 -3.82
N ILE A 49 -14.28 -4.64 -3.45
CA ILE A 49 -13.43 -3.48 -3.76
C ILE A 49 -12.17 -3.88 -4.53
N PHE A 50 -11.34 -4.78 -3.98
CA PHE A 50 -10.07 -5.18 -4.56
C PHE A 50 -9.96 -6.70 -4.70
N PRO A 51 -10.55 -7.28 -5.76
CA PRO A 51 -10.28 -8.66 -6.14
C PRO A 51 -8.77 -8.82 -6.33
N ASN A 52 -8.18 -9.84 -5.70
CA ASN A 52 -6.73 -10.10 -5.65
C ASN A 52 -5.87 -9.11 -4.84
N GLY A 53 -6.45 -8.13 -4.16
CA GLY A 53 -5.70 -7.26 -3.26
C GLY A 53 -5.10 -8.06 -2.11
N MET A 54 -3.83 -7.85 -1.79
CA MET A 54 -3.17 -8.47 -0.66
C MET A 54 -2.09 -7.53 -0.09
N LEU A 55 -2.14 -7.31 1.21
CA LEU A 55 -1.25 -6.39 1.91
C LEU A 55 0.00 -7.14 2.41
N PRO A 56 1.22 -6.71 2.03
CA PRO A 56 2.45 -7.29 2.57
C PRO A 56 2.68 -6.92 4.04
N SER A 57 3.49 -7.71 4.72
CA SER A 57 4.22 -7.28 5.91
C SER A 57 5.64 -6.79 5.57
N ILE A 58 6.31 -6.09 6.50
CA ILE A 58 7.73 -5.74 6.37
C ILE A 58 8.59 -7.01 6.22
N ASP A 59 8.30 -8.08 6.95
CA ASP A 59 9.00 -9.36 6.84
C ASP A 59 8.93 -9.93 5.41
N GLN A 60 7.74 -9.93 4.79
CA GLN A 60 7.57 -10.40 3.41
C GLN A 60 8.31 -9.53 2.39
N ILE A 61 8.31 -8.20 2.59
CA ILE A 61 9.04 -7.26 1.75
C ILE A 61 10.55 -7.48 1.88
N ALA A 62 11.06 -7.55 3.11
CA ALA A 62 12.48 -7.73 3.40
C ALA A 62 13.01 -9.05 2.81
N ARG A 63 12.30 -10.17 3.01
CA ARG A 63 12.65 -11.47 2.39
C ARG A 63 12.63 -11.41 0.86
N ALA A 64 11.70 -10.66 0.28
CA ALA A 64 11.65 -10.50 -1.18
C ALA A 64 12.84 -9.68 -1.71
N ALA A 65 13.29 -8.67 -0.95
CA ALA A 65 14.41 -7.80 -1.30
C ALA A 65 15.79 -8.42 -1.00
N GLU A 66 15.86 -9.41 -0.11
CA GLU A 66 17.09 -10.03 0.38
C GLU A 66 18.04 -10.48 -0.75
N GLY A 67 19.29 -10.02 -0.70
CA GLY A 67 20.32 -10.31 -1.70
C GLY A 67 20.17 -9.55 -3.02
N LEU A 68 19.15 -8.71 -3.19
CA LEU A 68 18.99 -7.79 -4.34
C LEU A 68 19.22 -6.34 -3.91
N PHE A 69 18.66 -5.95 -2.76
CA PHE A 69 18.66 -4.58 -2.30
C PHE A 69 19.08 -4.44 -0.84
N VAL A 70 19.70 -3.31 -0.53
CA VAL A 70 19.82 -2.75 0.82
C VAL A 70 18.58 -1.90 1.09
N ILE A 71 17.95 -2.07 2.24
CA ILE A 71 16.86 -1.20 2.70
C ILE A 71 17.49 -0.03 3.45
N GLU A 72 17.44 1.16 2.85
CA GLU A 72 18.09 2.37 3.34
C GLU A 72 17.21 3.16 4.30
N ASP A 73 15.90 3.18 4.05
CA ASP A 73 14.94 3.90 4.86
C ASP A 73 13.57 3.23 4.85
N ILE A 74 12.86 3.31 5.98
CA ILE A 74 11.45 2.98 6.08
C ILE A 74 10.75 4.13 6.80
N HIS A 75 9.82 4.78 6.11
CA HIS A 75 8.95 5.82 6.66
C HIS A 75 7.50 5.35 6.67
N ASN A 76 6.84 5.40 7.84
CA ASN A 76 5.43 5.04 8.00
C ASN A 76 4.52 6.26 7.93
N LEU A 77 3.67 6.31 6.91
CA LEU A 77 2.67 7.35 6.63
C LEU A 77 1.24 6.96 7.03
N GLY A 78 1.03 5.86 7.77
CA GLY A 78 -0.31 5.30 8.05
C GLY A 78 -1.31 6.32 8.63
N MET A 79 -0.86 7.19 9.54
CA MET A 79 -1.69 8.25 10.13
C MET A 79 -2.15 9.33 9.12
N HIS A 80 -1.41 9.51 8.03
CA HIS A 80 -1.80 10.43 6.97
C HIS A 80 -2.92 9.82 6.12
N TYR A 81 -2.93 8.49 5.98
CA TYR A 81 -3.89 7.80 5.11
C TYR A 81 -5.32 7.83 5.66
N GLU A 82 -5.48 7.84 6.98
CA GLU A 82 -6.77 8.12 7.62
C GLU A 82 -7.36 9.46 7.14
N LYS A 83 -6.56 10.54 7.19
CA LYS A 83 -6.97 11.88 6.75
C LYS A 83 -7.35 11.90 5.27
N THR A 84 -6.60 11.16 4.45
CA THR A 84 -6.89 10.96 3.02
C THR A 84 -8.26 10.33 2.82
N LEU A 85 -8.55 9.20 3.48
CA LEU A 85 -9.81 8.46 3.34
C LEU A 85 -11.02 9.26 3.85
N LEU A 86 -10.88 9.98 4.96
CA LEU A 86 -11.93 10.87 5.47
C LEU A 86 -12.20 12.03 4.50
N SER A 87 -11.15 12.58 3.88
CA SER A 87 -11.28 13.62 2.87
C SER A 87 -11.97 13.11 1.60
N TRP A 88 -11.66 11.88 1.18
CA TRP A 88 -12.36 11.22 0.07
C TRP A 88 -13.83 11.00 0.38
N ASN A 89 -14.16 10.48 1.58
CA ASN A 89 -15.56 10.30 1.97
C ASN A 89 -16.32 11.64 1.99
N LYS A 90 -15.73 12.70 2.56
CA LYS A 90 -16.34 14.04 2.55
C LYS A 90 -16.63 14.53 1.14
N ARG A 91 -15.72 14.32 0.20
CA ARG A 91 -15.92 14.69 -1.22
C ARG A 91 -16.96 13.82 -1.90
N PHE A 92 -16.97 12.52 -1.61
CA PHE A 92 -17.97 11.57 -2.11
C PHE A 92 -19.38 11.96 -1.68
N GLN A 93 -19.59 12.27 -0.39
CA GLN A 93 -20.89 12.73 0.12
C GLN A 93 -21.38 13.99 -0.59
N LYS A 94 -20.48 14.98 -0.78
CA LYS A 94 -20.82 16.22 -1.48
C LYS A 94 -21.18 16.01 -2.95
N ALA A 95 -20.57 15.02 -3.60
CA ALA A 95 -20.82 14.69 -5.00
C ALA A 95 -22.03 13.75 -5.20
N TRP A 96 -22.63 13.24 -4.12
CA TRP A 96 -23.61 12.15 -4.21
C TRP A 96 -24.83 12.50 -5.06
N SER A 97 -25.35 13.74 -4.99
CA SER A 97 -26.52 14.16 -5.79
C SER A 97 -26.31 13.91 -7.28
N ARG A 98 -25.12 14.19 -7.81
CA ARG A 98 -24.74 13.93 -9.21
C ARG A 98 -24.43 12.44 -9.46
N LEU A 99 -23.87 11.74 -8.48
CA LEU A 99 -23.52 10.32 -8.63
C LEU A 99 -24.76 9.40 -8.57
N ALA A 100 -25.82 9.83 -7.89
CA ALA A 100 -27.06 9.08 -7.73
C ALA A 100 -27.79 8.82 -9.06
N GLU A 101 -27.47 9.58 -10.12
CA GLU A 101 -27.96 9.31 -11.49
C GLU A 101 -27.37 8.02 -12.09
N ARG A 102 -26.21 7.57 -11.60
CA ARG A 102 -25.44 6.45 -12.15
C ARG A 102 -25.28 5.29 -11.18
N TYR A 103 -25.36 5.55 -9.89
CA TYR A 103 -25.12 4.58 -8.83
C TYR A 103 -26.30 4.53 -7.87
N ASP A 104 -26.62 3.33 -7.40
CA ASP A 104 -27.71 3.10 -6.49
C ASP A 104 -27.30 3.31 -5.01
N GLN A 105 -28.30 3.27 -4.12
CA GLN A 105 -28.06 3.38 -2.68
C GLN A 105 -27.23 2.23 -2.12
N ARG A 106 -27.27 1.06 -2.76
CA ARG A 106 -26.45 -0.09 -2.36
C ARG A 106 -24.98 0.21 -2.59
N PHE A 107 -24.62 0.73 -3.76
CA PHE A 107 -23.27 1.18 -4.08
C PHE A 107 -22.82 2.27 -3.11
N LYS A 108 -23.69 3.25 -2.82
CA LYS A 108 -23.36 4.31 -1.85
C LYS A 108 -22.91 3.75 -0.52
N ARG A 109 -23.73 2.87 0.07
CA ARG A 109 -23.46 2.24 1.37
C ARG A 109 -22.21 1.38 1.35
N MET A 110 -21.99 0.65 0.26
CA MET A 110 -20.78 -0.14 0.05
C MET A 110 -19.53 0.75 0.01
N TRP A 111 -19.58 1.84 -0.75
CA TRP A 111 -18.45 2.76 -0.91
C TRP A 111 -18.13 3.52 0.39
N GLU A 112 -19.17 3.97 1.11
CA GLU A 112 -19.03 4.56 2.44
C GLU A 112 -18.40 3.58 3.43
N TYR A 113 -18.90 2.33 3.46
CA TYR A 113 -18.35 1.30 4.32
C TYR A 113 -16.88 1.07 4.03
N TYR A 114 -16.50 0.93 2.75
CA TYR A 114 -15.10 0.80 2.34
C TYR A 114 -14.24 1.95 2.86
N LEU A 115 -14.62 3.21 2.59
CA LEU A 115 -13.80 4.37 2.95
C LEU A 115 -13.67 4.53 4.47
N LEU A 116 -14.78 4.39 5.20
CA LEU A 116 -14.82 4.62 6.65
C LEU A 116 -14.19 3.46 7.44
N SER A 117 -14.44 2.21 7.04
CA SER A 117 -13.78 1.05 7.68
C SER A 117 -12.26 1.07 7.45
N SER A 118 -11.82 1.41 6.24
CA SER A 118 -10.39 1.57 5.94
C SER A 118 -9.76 2.70 6.76
N ALA A 119 -10.46 3.83 6.91
CA ALA A 119 -9.99 4.92 7.77
C ALA A 119 -9.86 4.47 9.23
N GLY A 120 -10.84 3.70 9.73
CA GLY A 120 -10.79 3.07 11.04
C GLY A 120 -9.60 2.11 11.20
N ALA A 121 -9.30 1.31 10.18
CA ALA A 121 -8.16 0.39 10.20
C ALA A 121 -6.81 1.12 10.27
N PHE A 122 -6.65 2.23 9.55
CA PHE A 122 -5.46 3.09 9.67
C PHE A 122 -5.38 3.78 11.03
N ARG A 123 -6.50 4.35 11.52
CA ARG A 123 -6.58 4.99 12.84
C ARG A 123 -6.19 4.01 13.96
N ALA A 124 -6.70 2.78 13.89
CA ALA A 124 -6.40 1.72 14.83
C ALA A 124 -4.99 1.13 14.67
N ARG A 125 -4.18 1.64 13.72
CA ARG A 125 -2.84 1.13 13.39
C ARG A 125 -2.86 -0.37 13.03
N HIS A 126 -3.98 -0.86 12.52
CA HIS A 126 -4.14 -2.25 12.09
C HIS A 126 -3.45 -2.49 10.73
N ILE A 127 -3.49 -1.47 9.87
CA ILE A 127 -2.78 -1.40 8.60
C ILE A 127 -1.93 -0.13 8.54
N GLN A 128 -0.87 -0.15 7.71
CA GLN A 128 0.11 0.91 7.58
C GLN A 128 0.24 1.35 6.13
N VAL A 129 0.92 2.48 5.90
CA VAL A 129 1.46 2.84 4.59
C VAL A 129 2.93 3.09 4.77
N TRP A 130 3.78 2.40 4.02
CA TRP A 130 5.22 2.59 4.09
C TRP A 130 5.73 3.20 2.80
N GLN A 131 6.71 4.09 2.93
CA GLN A 131 7.69 4.39 1.89
C GLN A 131 9.00 3.72 2.29
N ILE A 132 9.53 2.86 1.42
CA ILE A 132 10.74 2.08 1.65
C ILE A 132 11.75 2.45 0.58
N VAL A 133 12.87 3.02 0.97
CA VAL A 133 13.96 3.37 0.08
C VAL A 133 14.96 2.23 0.02
N MET A 134 15.36 1.86 -1.19
CA MET A 134 16.24 0.73 -1.48
C MET A 134 17.27 1.08 -2.54
N THR A 135 18.47 0.52 -2.41
CA THR A 135 19.60 0.59 -3.36
C THR A 135 20.11 -0.82 -3.64
N ARG A 136 20.85 -1.04 -4.74
CA ARG A 136 21.50 -2.33 -4.95
C ARG A 136 22.61 -2.54 -3.92
N THR A 137 22.85 -3.79 -3.55
CA THR A 137 23.97 -4.16 -2.67
C THR A 137 25.31 -3.64 -3.23
N GLY A 138 26.08 -2.94 -2.40
CA GLY A 138 27.38 -2.37 -2.78
C GLY A 138 27.33 -0.96 -3.37
N GLU A 139 26.14 -0.40 -3.57
CA GLU A 139 25.98 1.00 -3.98
C GLU A 139 26.15 1.96 -2.79
N VAL A 140 26.40 3.24 -3.10
CA VAL A 140 26.52 4.29 -2.09
C VAL A 140 25.15 4.59 -1.49
N GLN A 141 25.07 4.65 -0.16
CA GLN A 141 23.86 5.06 0.55
C GLN A 141 23.44 6.48 0.12
N PRO A 142 22.21 6.67 -0.40
CA PRO A 142 21.69 7.98 -0.74
C PRO A 142 21.32 8.75 0.53
N LEU A 143 21.31 10.09 0.43
CA LEU A 143 20.82 10.97 1.49
C LEU A 143 19.31 10.77 1.68
N CYS A 144 18.93 9.82 2.53
CA CYS A 144 17.53 9.46 2.76
C CYS A 144 16.83 10.33 3.81
N ARG A 145 17.61 10.99 4.69
CA ARG A 145 17.11 11.91 5.71
C ARG A 145 18.09 13.06 5.87
N VAL A 146 17.59 14.29 5.85
CA VAL A 146 18.32 15.44 6.38
C VAL A 146 18.04 15.43 7.88
N VAL A 147 19.06 15.16 8.68
CA VAL A 147 19.01 15.29 10.15
C VAL A 147 19.28 16.75 10.50
#